data_AF-A0A1D2MIZ5-F1
#
_entry.id   AF-A0A1D2MIZ5-F1
#
_cell.length_a   1.000
_cell.length_b   1.000
_cell.length_c   1.000
_cell.angle_alpha   90.00
_cell.angle_beta   90.00
_cell.angle_gamma   90.00
#
_symmetry.space_group_name_H-M   'P 1'
#
loop_
_entity.id
_entity.type
_entity.pdbx_description
1 polymer ?
#
loop_
_entity_poly.entity_id
_entity_poly.type
_entity_poly.pdbx_seq_one_letter_code
_entity_poly.pdbx_strand_id
1 'polypeptide(L)'
;MCRLYSKEAWNANVYYTGKKELECATQCTPYEEEEIDFNNFLTFQDSSSIKYSAPTVLIVDGFLSNRTSPMSVSLKNAYARARDMNVFVLDWGRLSGGEITLGNTIRTMSAYRAVLSNVAPVGRRVAEFLSFLRDSKHINFYDMTIVGESLGAHVAANAAQAVKIVSGEKIGRVVGLDPAGPFTQNIKTLHKQDANFVDIYHTNRGLLGTTSDAGHVNVYVNGGTSQPGCLQADFTGLM
;
A
#
# COMPACT_ATOMS: atom_id res chain seq x y z
N MET A 1 -1.85 0.71 27.02
CA MET A 1 -3.17 1.37 26.88
C MET A 1 -3.37 1.65 25.39
N CYS A 2 -3.96 0.73 24.63
CA CYS A 2 -4.28 0.96 23.22
C CYS A 2 -5.46 1.96 23.17
N ARG A 3 -5.20 3.18 22.70
CA ARG A 3 -6.29 4.09 22.31
C ARG A 3 -6.81 3.61 20.96
N LEU A 4 -7.90 2.84 20.99
CA LEU A 4 -8.73 2.61 19.80
C LEU A 4 -9.37 3.97 19.45
N TYR A 5 -9.01 4.52 18.30
CA TYR A 5 -9.70 5.70 17.78
C TYR A 5 -10.97 5.23 17.06
N SER A 6 -12.07 5.96 17.23
CA SER A 6 -13.34 5.63 16.59
C SER A 6 -13.22 5.63 15.06
N LYS A 7 -14.08 4.85 14.40
CA LYS A 7 -14.22 4.77 12.93
C LYS A 7 -14.37 6.15 12.28
N GLU A 8 -15.00 7.11 12.98
CA GLU A 8 -15.19 8.50 12.55
C GLU A 8 -13.90 9.33 12.47
N ALA A 9 -12.83 8.90 13.16
CA ALA A 9 -11.52 9.55 13.10
C ALA A 9 -10.60 8.98 12.01
N TRP A 10 -11.00 7.88 11.35
CA TRP A 10 -10.21 7.16 10.37
C TRP A 10 -10.88 7.24 8.99
N ASN A 11 -10.31 8.07 8.10
CA ASN A 11 -10.79 8.28 6.73
C ASN A 11 -10.05 7.39 5.70
N ALA A 12 -9.67 6.18 6.09
CA ALA A 12 -9.15 5.14 5.19
C ALA A 12 -9.94 3.86 5.44
N ASN A 13 -9.93 2.91 4.52
CA ASN A 13 -10.58 1.60 4.62
C ASN A 13 -9.61 0.52 4.09
N VAL A 14 -9.75 -0.73 4.52
CA VAL A 14 -8.98 -1.86 3.96
C VAL A 14 -9.95 -2.83 3.30
N TYR A 15 -9.65 -3.22 2.07
CA TYR A 15 -10.46 -4.16 1.30
C TYR A 15 -9.71 -5.47 1.12
N TYR A 16 -10.41 -6.58 1.27
CA TYR A 16 -9.90 -7.93 1.05
C TYR A 16 -10.43 -8.50 -0.25
N THR A 17 -9.60 -9.30 -0.91
CA THR A 17 -9.97 -10.08 -2.09
C THR A 17 -9.50 -11.52 -1.90
N GLY A 18 -10.46 -12.43 -1.78
CA GLY A 18 -10.24 -13.87 -1.69
C GLY A 18 -10.84 -14.61 -2.88
N LYS A 19 -10.29 -15.80 -3.18
CA LYS A 19 -10.94 -16.75 -4.12
C LYS A 19 -12.08 -17.45 -3.40
N LYS A 20 -13.29 -17.41 -3.96
CA LYS A 20 -14.40 -18.29 -3.57
C LYS A 20 -14.35 -19.55 -4.44
N GLU A 21 -14.40 -20.74 -3.84
CA GLU A 21 -14.71 -21.97 -4.58
C GLU A 21 -16.19 -21.90 -4.97
N LEU A 22 -16.47 -21.47 -6.19
CA LEU A 22 -17.78 -21.60 -6.82
C LEU A 22 -17.59 -22.41 -8.10
N GLU A 23 -18.26 -23.57 -8.18
CA GLU A 23 -18.50 -24.25 -9.44
C GLU A 23 -19.33 -23.32 -10.33
N CYS A 24 -18.76 -22.75 -11.39
CA CYS A 24 -19.61 -22.19 -12.45
C CYS A 24 -18.90 -22.04 -13.81
N ALA A 25 -19.66 -22.42 -14.84
CA ALA A 25 -19.29 -22.36 -16.25
C ALA A 25 -19.36 -20.91 -16.76
N THR A 26 -18.26 -20.49 -17.42
CA THR A 26 -18.16 -19.37 -18.37
C THR A 26 -18.77 -18.01 -17.94
N GLN A 27 -17.88 -17.07 -17.58
CA GLN A 27 -18.08 -15.62 -17.32
C GLN A 27 -18.46 -15.16 -15.89
N CYS A 28 -17.73 -15.62 -14.87
CA CYS A 28 -17.67 -14.94 -13.57
C CYS A 28 -16.26 -14.41 -13.32
N THR A 29 -16.11 -13.18 -12.82
CA THR A 29 -14.87 -12.77 -12.12
C THR A 29 -14.86 -13.52 -10.79
N PRO A 30 -13.93 -14.48 -10.54
CA PRO A 30 -14.03 -15.41 -9.40
C PRO A 30 -13.59 -14.78 -8.06
N TYR A 31 -13.73 -13.46 -7.92
CA TYR A 31 -13.20 -12.67 -6.82
C TYR A 31 -14.29 -11.72 -6.30
N GLU A 32 -14.71 -11.90 -5.06
CA GLU A 32 -15.54 -10.92 -4.34
C GLU A 32 -14.61 -10.00 -3.55
N GLU A 33 -14.88 -8.69 -3.61
CA GLU A 33 -14.25 -7.69 -2.74
C GLU A 33 -15.09 -7.54 -1.48
N GLU A 34 -14.46 -7.70 -0.33
CA GLU A 34 -15.09 -7.48 0.97
C GLU A 34 -14.39 -6.33 1.69
N GLU A 35 -15.14 -5.34 2.14
CA GLU A 35 -14.60 -4.30 3.01
C GLU A 35 -14.37 -4.89 4.40
N ILE A 36 -13.16 -4.76 4.91
CA ILE A 36 -12.82 -5.19 6.25
C ILE A 36 -12.86 -3.98 7.18
N ASP A 37 -13.83 -3.98 8.07
CA ASP A 37 -14.00 -2.92 9.06
C ASP A 37 -13.05 -3.12 10.24
N PHE A 38 -12.08 -2.21 10.35
CA PHE A 38 -11.04 -2.17 11.37
C PHE A 38 -11.55 -2.30 12.83
N ASN A 39 -12.78 -1.87 13.12
CA ASN A 39 -13.33 -1.87 14.48
C ASN A 39 -14.46 -2.89 14.70
N ASN A 40 -14.80 -3.69 13.69
CA ASN A 40 -15.85 -4.70 13.83
C ASN A 40 -15.23 -6.10 13.86
N PHE A 41 -15.05 -6.61 15.08
CA PHE A 41 -14.53 -7.95 15.34
C PHE A 41 -15.34 -9.06 14.61
N LEU A 42 -16.62 -8.83 14.33
CA LEU A 42 -17.49 -9.80 13.65
C LEU A 42 -17.18 -9.96 12.16
N THR A 43 -16.75 -8.91 11.46
CA THR A 43 -16.29 -9.03 10.05
C THR A 43 -15.05 -9.90 9.91
N PHE A 44 -14.28 -10.13 10.98
CA PHE A 44 -13.09 -11.00 10.96
C PHE A 44 -13.37 -12.43 11.41
N GLN A 45 -14.32 -12.62 12.34
CA GLN A 45 -14.73 -13.96 12.79
C GLN A 45 -15.61 -14.68 11.75
N ASP A 46 -16.42 -13.92 11.00
CA ASP A 46 -17.32 -14.46 9.99
C ASP A 46 -16.75 -14.42 8.57
N SER A 47 -15.63 -13.72 8.31
CA SER A 47 -14.95 -13.80 7.01
C SER A 47 -14.24 -15.15 6.88
N SER A 48 -15.02 -16.19 6.56
CA SER A 48 -14.56 -17.50 6.07
C SER A 48 -13.56 -17.41 4.91
N SER A 49 -13.42 -16.22 4.33
CA SER A 49 -12.59 -15.85 3.21
C SER A 49 -11.09 -15.72 3.57
N ILE A 50 -10.72 -15.15 4.73
CA ILE A 50 -9.30 -14.91 5.08
C ILE A 50 -8.61 -16.24 5.42
N LYS A 51 -7.53 -16.53 4.71
CA LYS A 51 -6.84 -17.82 4.80
C LYS A 51 -5.79 -17.77 5.88
N TYR A 52 -5.98 -18.58 6.91
CA TYR A 52 -5.03 -18.73 8.02
C TYR A 52 -3.65 -19.15 7.51
N SER A 53 -2.61 -18.43 7.94
CA SER A 53 -1.20 -18.71 7.61
C SER A 53 -0.88 -18.72 6.11
N ALA A 54 -1.77 -18.20 5.26
CA ALA A 54 -1.47 -18.03 3.84
C ALA A 54 -0.54 -16.82 3.64
N PRO A 55 0.30 -16.82 2.58
CA PRO A 55 1.03 -15.63 2.18
C PRO A 55 0.08 -14.45 2.04
N THR A 56 0.53 -13.26 2.42
CA THR A 56 -0.34 -12.08 2.48
C THR A 56 0.32 -10.92 1.77
N VAL A 57 -0.44 -10.22 0.93
CA VAL A 57 0.00 -8.97 0.30
C VAL A 57 -0.91 -7.82 0.71
N LEU A 58 -0.31 -6.67 1.03
CA LEU A 58 -1.00 -5.39 1.17
C LEU A 58 -0.54 -4.44 0.07
N ILE A 59 -1.48 -3.88 -0.68
CA ILE A 59 -1.23 -2.94 -1.77
C ILE A 59 -1.59 -1.54 -1.30
N VAL A 60 -0.68 -0.59 -1.52
CA VAL A 60 -0.83 0.81 -1.09
C VAL A 60 -0.52 1.75 -2.24
N ASP A 61 -1.56 2.44 -2.71
CA ASP A 61 -1.45 3.44 -3.77
C ASP A 61 -0.82 4.76 -3.31
N GLY A 62 -0.51 5.65 -4.25
CA GLY A 62 0.15 6.93 -4.02
C GLY A 62 -0.76 8.17 -3.92
N PHE A 63 -0.18 9.33 -4.26
CA PHE A 63 -0.86 10.63 -4.30
C PHE A 63 -1.98 10.64 -5.35
N LEU A 64 -3.12 11.29 -5.04
CA LEU A 64 -4.30 11.39 -5.91
C LEU A 64 -4.90 10.04 -6.34
N SER A 65 -4.56 8.97 -5.63
CA SER A 65 -4.99 7.61 -5.95
C SER A 65 -5.82 6.99 -4.84
N ASN A 66 -6.61 6.00 -5.18
CA ASN A 66 -7.44 5.24 -4.24
C ASN A 66 -7.43 3.75 -4.65
N ARG A 67 -8.20 2.91 -3.96
CA ARG A 67 -8.23 1.46 -4.23
C ARG A 67 -8.62 1.06 -5.66
N THR A 68 -9.33 1.91 -6.39
CA THR A 68 -9.78 1.66 -7.77
C THR A 68 -8.83 2.22 -8.82
N SER A 69 -7.73 2.88 -8.40
CA SER A 69 -6.67 3.32 -9.30
C SER A 69 -6.08 2.14 -10.10
N PRO A 70 -5.60 2.38 -11.33
CA PRO A 70 -5.10 1.31 -12.20
C PRO A 70 -4.01 0.44 -11.56
N MET A 71 -3.12 1.02 -10.76
CA MET A 71 -2.06 0.30 -10.04
C MET A 71 -2.64 -0.71 -9.04
N SER A 72 -3.49 -0.24 -8.11
CA SER A 72 -4.16 -1.12 -7.14
C SER A 72 -4.94 -2.24 -7.80
N VAL A 73 -5.75 -1.93 -8.81
CA VAL A 73 -6.58 -2.92 -9.51
C VAL A 73 -5.71 -3.96 -10.22
N SER A 74 -4.67 -3.51 -10.93
CA SER A 74 -3.79 -4.40 -11.70
C SER A 74 -3.01 -5.34 -10.78
N LEU A 75 -2.41 -4.82 -9.70
CA LEU A 75 -1.68 -5.64 -8.74
C LEU A 75 -2.62 -6.60 -8.00
N LYS A 76 -3.77 -6.12 -7.53
CA LYS A 76 -4.77 -6.97 -6.85
C LYS A 76 -5.15 -8.15 -7.73
N ASN A 77 -5.50 -7.89 -8.99
CA ASN A 77 -5.87 -8.93 -9.94
C ASN A 77 -4.71 -9.90 -10.24
N ALA A 78 -3.48 -9.38 -10.38
CA ALA A 78 -2.30 -10.21 -10.62
C ALA A 78 -2.02 -11.13 -9.43
N TYR A 79 -1.98 -10.61 -8.21
CA TYR A 79 -1.75 -11.38 -7.00
C TYR A 79 -2.85 -12.40 -6.74
N ALA A 80 -4.12 -12.01 -6.92
CA ALA A 80 -5.27 -12.90 -6.74
C ALA A 80 -5.29 -14.06 -7.77
N ARG A 81 -4.67 -13.89 -8.94
CA ARG A 81 -4.52 -14.96 -9.95
C ARG A 81 -3.30 -15.84 -9.70
N ALA A 82 -2.20 -15.27 -9.23
CA ALA A 82 -0.89 -15.91 -9.21
C ALA A 82 -0.81 -17.15 -8.31
N ARG A 83 -1.33 -17.08 -7.08
CA ARG A 83 -1.35 -18.21 -6.13
C ARG A 83 -2.42 -17.98 -5.08
N ASP A 84 -2.63 -18.99 -4.25
CA ASP A 84 -3.53 -18.83 -3.12
C ASP A 84 -2.89 -17.97 -2.02
N MET A 85 -3.48 -16.80 -1.76
CA MET A 85 -2.95 -15.80 -0.82
C MET A 85 -4.05 -14.85 -0.35
N ASN A 86 -3.80 -14.15 0.74
CA ASN A 86 -4.62 -13.02 1.16
C ASN A 86 -4.18 -11.76 0.41
N VAL A 87 -5.09 -11.07 -0.27
CA VAL A 87 -4.81 -9.82 -0.97
C VAL A 87 -5.60 -8.70 -0.32
N PHE A 88 -4.89 -7.73 0.26
CA PHE A 88 -5.46 -6.52 0.83
C PHE A 88 -5.12 -5.31 -0.01
N VAL A 89 -6.06 -4.39 -0.17
CA VAL A 89 -5.85 -3.07 -0.77
C VAL A 89 -6.20 -2.00 0.27
N LEU A 90 -5.25 -1.11 0.56
CA LEU A 90 -5.51 0.05 1.41
C LEU A 90 -6.18 1.14 0.58
N ASP A 91 -7.44 1.44 0.90
CA ASP A 91 -8.10 2.65 0.41
C ASP A 91 -7.84 3.80 1.38
N TRP A 92 -6.94 4.68 1.01
CA TRP A 92 -6.70 5.92 1.74
C TRP A 92 -7.03 7.14 0.88
N GLY A 93 -7.93 6.99 -0.11
CA GLY A 93 -8.28 7.99 -1.12
C GLY A 93 -8.55 9.39 -0.57
N ARG A 94 -9.30 9.47 0.54
CA ARG A 94 -9.61 10.74 1.21
C ARG A 94 -8.38 11.43 1.82
N LEU A 95 -7.35 10.65 2.17
CA LEU A 95 -6.10 11.12 2.77
C LEU A 95 -4.95 11.25 1.76
N SER A 96 -5.01 10.51 0.65
CA SER A 96 -4.08 10.56 -0.47
C SER A 96 -4.40 11.67 -1.47
N GLY A 97 -5.61 12.24 -1.38
CA GLY A 97 -6.11 13.26 -2.29
C GLY A 97 -6.82 12.71 -3.53
N GLY A 98 -7.24 11.44 -3.54
CA GLY A 98 -7.94 10.81 -4.67
C GLY A 98 -9.27 11.45 -5.08
N GLU A 99 -9.82 12.34 -4.25
CA GLU A 99 -11.02 13.14 -4.56
C GLU A 99 -10.69 14.59 -4.98
N ILE A 100 -9.40 14.97 -5.04
CA ILE A 100 -8.96 16.32 -5.35
C ILE A 100 -8.88 16.50 -6.86
N THR A 101 -9.68 17.40 -7.42
CA THR A 101 -9.45 17.93 -8.77
C THR A 101 -8.31 18.96 -8.73
N LEU A 102 -7.20 18.64 -9.38
CA LEU A 102 -6.09 19.58 -9.57
C LEU A 102 -6.52 20.73 -10.48
N GLY A 103 -6.21 21.98 -10.09
CA GLY A 103 -6.51 23.18 -10.88
C GLY A 103 -5.30 23.96 -11.35
N ASN A 104 -4.17 23.90 -10.63
CA ASN A 104 -2.89 24.49 -11.01
C ASN A 104 -1.75 23.93 -10.13
N THR A 105 -0.51 24.27 -10.49
CA THR A 105 0.70 23.79 -9.80
C THR A 105 0.76 24.17 -8.32
N ILE A 106 0.30 25.37 -7.95
CA ILE A 106 0.30 25.82 -6.54
C ILE A 106 -0.64 24.95 -5.71
N ARG A 107 -1.87 24.73 -6.18
CA ARG A 107 -2.84 23.86 -5.51
C ARG A 107 -2.33 22.42 -5.43
N THR A 108 -1.65 21.95 -6.46
CA THR A 108 -1.04 20.60 -6.50
C THR A 108 0.03 20.46 -5.43
N MET A 109 0.96 21.42 -5.31
CA MET A 109 2.00 21.40 -4.28
C MET A 109 1.43 21.50 -2.86
N SER A 110 0.41 22.34 -2.65
CA SER A 110 -0.27 22.45 -1.36
C SER A 110 -0.98 21.15 -0.97
N ALA A 111 -1.71 20.54 -1.91
CA ALA A 111 -2.36 19.25 -1.70
C ALA A 111 -1.32 18.15 -1.41
N TYR A 112 -0.26 18.08 -2.20
CA TYR A 112 0.81 17.10 -2.01
C TYR A 112 1.48 17.20 -0.63
N ARG A 113 1.75 18.41 -0.15
CA ARG A 113 2.28 18.64 1.21
C ARG A 113 1.30 18.21 2.30
N ALA A 114 0.00 18.45 2.10
CA ALA A 114 -1.03 17.97 3.03
C ALA A 114 -1.06 16.44 3.06
N VAL A 115 -1.02 15.79 1.89
CA VAL A 115 -1.00 14.33 1.79
C VAL A 115 0.26 13.71 2.41
N LEU A 116 1.43 14.33 2.20
CA LEU A 116 2.69 13.92 2.86
C LEU A 116 2.54 13.83 4.39
N SER A 117 1.80 14.76 5.00
CA SER A 117 1.57 14.76 6.45
C SER A 117 0.73 13.57 6.94
N ASN A 118 -0.03 12.94 6.04
CA ASN A 118 -0.85 11.76 6.34
C ASN A 118 -0.05 10.45 6.29
N VAL A 119 1.13 10.42 5.66
CA VAL A 119 1.91 9.19 5.42
C VAL A 119 2.21 8.43 6.72
N ALA A 120 2.75 9.11 7.74
CA ALA A 120 3.10 8.47 9.01
C ALA A 120 1.86 8.06 9.83
N PRO A 121 0.82 8.91 10.01
CA PRO A 121 -0.44 8.49 10.62
C PRO A 121 -1.08 7.27 9.96
N VAL A 122 -1.15 7.22 8.62
CA VAL A 122 -1.72 6.09 7.88
C VAL A 122 -0.89 4.83 8.10
N GLY A 123 0.45 4.92 7.99
CA GLY A 123 1.32 3.78 8.24
C GLY A 123 1.15 3.19 9.64
N ARG A 124 1.02 4.03 10.68
CA ARG A 124 0.75 3.54 12.05
C ARG A 124 -0.58 2.78 12.16
N ARG A 125 -1.63 3.26 11.48
CA ARG A 125 -2.93 2.55 11.45
C ARG A 125 -2.86 1.22 10.72
N VAL A 126 -2.15 1.19 9.60
CA VAL A 126 -1.89 -0.08 8.89
C VAL A 126 -1.16 -1.05 9.84
N ALA A 127 -0.18 -0.59 10.61
CA ALA A 127 0.50 -1.47 11.56
C ALA A 127 -0.41 -2.02 12.67
N GLU A 128 -1.35 -1.21 13.19
CA GLU A 128 -2.37 -1.67 14.14
C GLU A 128 -3.25 -2.77 13.52
N PHE A 129 -3.68 -2.57 12.26
CA PHE A 129 -4.48 -3.53 11.52
C PHE A 129 -3.74 -4.86 11.31
N LEU A 130 -2.50 -4.80 10.87
CA LEU A 130 -1.68 -5.98 10.62
C LEU A 130 -1.34 -6.71 11.93
N SER A 131 -1.10 -5.96 13.01
CA SER A 131 -0.87 -6.55 14.34
C SER A 131 -2.10 -7.27 14.85
N PHE A 132 -3.29 -6.68 14.66
CA PHE A 132 -4.54 -7.34 14.97
C PHE A 132 -4.71 -8.66 14.19
N LEU A 133 -4.52 -8.64 12.86
CA LEU A 133 -4.60 -9.87 12.05
C LEU A 133 -3.59 -10.95 12.49
N ARG A 134 -2.37 -10.53 12.85
CA ARG A 134 -1.32 -11.44 13.35
C ARG A 134 -1.71 -12.03 14.70
N ASP A 135 -2.20 -11.23 15.63
CA ASP A 135 -2.58 -11.68 16.97
C ASP A 135 -3.82 -12.60 16.93
N SER A 136 -4.72 -12.39 15.97
CA SER A 136 -5.82 -13.30 15.65
C SER A 136 -5.40 -14.51 14.80
N LYS A 137 -4.09 -14.71 14.56
CA LYS A 137 -3.50 -15.85 13.83
C LYS A 137 -3.88 -15.96 12.34
N HIS A 138 -4.36 -14.88 11.74
CA HIS A 138 -4.74 -14.87 10.32
C HIS A 138 -3.53 -14.69 9.40
N ILE A 139 -2.52 -13.92 9.83
CA ILE A 139 -1.32 -13.62 9.04
C ILE A 139 -0.04 -13.90 9.84
N ASN A 140 1.06 -14.09 9.11
CA ASN A 140 2.42 -14.06 9.65
C ASN A 140 3.17 -12.88 9.01
N PHE A 141 3.88 -12.07 9.82
CA PHE A 141 4.65 -10.95 9.30
C PHE A 141 5.78 -11.39 8.36
N TYR A 142 6.39 -12.54 8.60
CA TYR A 142 7.47 -13.08 7.76
C TYR A 142 6.99 -13.41 6.32
N ASP A 143 5.75 -13.89 6.19
CA ASP A 143 5.13 -14.22 4.88
C ASP A 143 4.35 -13.04 4.28
N MET A 144 4.47 -11.86 4.88
CA MET A 144 3.80 -10.66 4.43
C MET A 144 4.66 -9.86 3.44
N THR A 145 4.02 -9.42 2.35
CA THR A 145 4.55 -8.41 1.43
C THR A 145 3.71 -7.14 1.50
N ILE A 146 4.34 -5.97 1.62
CA ILE A 146 3.66 -4.69 1.41
C ILE A 146 4.20 -4.08 0.12
N VAL A 147 3.33 -3.81 -0.85
CA VAL A 147 3.68 -3.13 -2.10
C VAL A 147 3.16 -1.71 -2.02
N GLY A 148 4.05 -0.73 -2.14
CA GLY A 148 3.68 0.68 -2.12
C GLY A 148 4.19 1.41 -3.35
N GLU A 149 3.32 2.19 -4.00
CA GLU A 149 3.66 3.04 -5.15
C GLU A 149 3.77 4.51 -4.72
N SER A 150 4.72 5.26 -5.26
CA SER A 150 4.87 6.71 -4.99
C SER A 150 4.90 7.02 -3.47
N LEU A 151 3.95 7.80 -2.93
CA LEU A 151 3.81 8.05 -1.49
C LEU A 151 3.39 6.80 -0.69
N GLY A 152 2.69 5.87 -1.32
CA GLY A 152 2.34 4.57 -0.76
C GLY A 152 3.55 3.73 -0.37
N ALA A 153 4.69 3.89 -1.06
CA ALA A 153 5.96 3.26 -0.66
C ALA A 153 6.43 3.74 0.72
N HIS A 154 6.19 5.02 1.05
CA HIS A 154 6.52 5.57 2.36
C HIS A 154 5.47 5.23 3.41
N VAL A 155 4.20 5.07 3.03
CA VAL A 155 3.17 4.51 3.92
C VAL A 155 3.56 3.07 4.32
N ALA A 156 3.97 2.24 3.35
CA ALA A 156 4.46 0.88 3.58
C ALA A 156 5.67 0.86 4.53
N ALA A 157 6.62 1.77 4.33
CA ALA A 157 7.76 1.95 5.23
C ALA A 157 7.31 2.28 6.67
N ASN A 158 6.41 3.25 6.84
CA ASN A 158 5.90 3.65 8.14
C ASN A 158 5.13 2.51 8.83
N ALA A 159 4.35 1.73 8.06
CA ALA A 159 3.68 0.54 8.56
C ALA A 159 4.67 -0.52 9.05
N ALA A 160 5.66 -0.88 8.24
CA ALA A 160 6.62 -1.93 8.60
C ALA A 160 7.47 -1.57 9.83
N GLN A 161 7.88 -0.31 9.99
CA GLN A 161 8.56 0.14 11.21
C GLN A 161 7.63 0.19 12.41
N ALA A 162 6.39 0.64 12.26
CA ALA A 162 5.45 0.63 13.36
C ALA A 162 5.17 -0.81 13.83
N VAL A 163 5.00 -1.77 12.91
CA VAL A 163 4.92 -3.21 13.21
C VAL A 163 6.15 -3.67 14.01
N LYS A 164 7.35 -3.32 13.56
CA LYS A 164 8.60 -3.65 14.27
C LYS A 164 8.66 -3.07 15.68
N ILE A 165 8.20 -1.83 15.86
CA ILE A 165 8.18 -1.17 17.17
C ILE A 165 7.19 -1.87 18.12
N VAL A 166 6.00 -2.22 17.64
CA VAL A 166 4.94 -2.77 18.51
C VAL A 166 5.08 -4.27 18.78
N SER A 167 5.55 -5.04 17.80
CA SER A 167 5.63 -6.51 17.89
C SER A 167 7.03 -7.06 18.11
N GLY A 168 8.07 -6.27 17.81
CA GLY A 168 9.46 -6.75 17.75
C GLY A 168 9.79 -7.54 16.47
N GLU A 169 8.82 -7.81 15.62
CA GLU A 169 8.97 -8.59 14.38
C GLU A 169 9.09 -7.67 13.15
N LYS A 170 9.76 -8.17 12.10
CA LYS A 170 9.84 -7.45 10.82
C LYS A 170 8.86 -8.04 9.82
N ILE A 171 8.29 -7.16 8.99
CA ILE A 171 7.63 -7.56 7.75
C ILE A 171 8.62 -8.29 6.85
N GLY A 172 8.17 -9.35 6.18
CA GLY A 172 8.96 -10.18 5.28
C GLY A 172 9.53 -9.39 4.12
N ARG A 173 8.67 -8.71 3.37
CA ARG A 173 9.07 -7.93 2.20
C ARG A 173 8.33 -6.61 2.06
N VAL A 174 9.05 -5.56 1.70
CA VAL A 174 8.44 -4.31 1.21
C VAL A 174 8.93 -4.04 -0.21
N VAL A 175 7.99 -3.84 -1.12
CA VAL A 175 8.27 -3.47 -2.51
C VAL A 175 7.95 -2.00 -2.69
N GLY A 176 8.93 -1.20 -3.10
CA GLY A 176 8.75 0.20 -3.47
C GLY A 176 8.65 0.35 -4.99
N LEU A 177 7.48 0.73 -5.50
CA LEU A 177 7.28 1.06 -6.91
C LEU A 177 7.43 2.58 -7.06
N ASP A 178 8.57 2.99 -7.60
CA ASP A 178 9.00 4.38 -7.80
C ASP A 178 8.68 5.31 -6.60
N PRO A 179 9.27 5.07 -5.41
CA PRO A 179 8.95 5.81 -4.19
C PRO A 179 9.11 7.33 -4.40
N ALA A 180 8.15 8.12 -3.92
CA ALA A 180 8.14 9.56 -4.20
C ALA A 180 9.38 10.30 -3.66
N GLY A 181 9.91 11.24 -4.44
CA GLY A 181 11.07 12.06 -4.09
C GLY A 181 10.73 13.44 -3.50
N PRO A 182 9.82 14.23 -4.10
CA PRO A 182 9.58 15.62 -3.70
C PRO A 182 9.14 15.78 -2.25
N PHE A 183 9.68 16.81 -1.58
CA PHE A 183 9.31 17.25 -0.21
C PHE A 183 9.37 16.17 0.89
N THR A 184 10.16 15.11 0.68
CA THR A 184 10.26 13.99 1.62
C THR A 184 11.27 14.18 2.76
N GLN A 185 11.97 15.32 2.82
CA GLN A 185 13.08 15.55 3.78
C GLN A 185 12.65 15.46 5.26
N ASN A 186 11.38 15.71 5.54
CA ASN A 186 10.83 15.76 6.90
C ASN A 186 9.91 14.57 7.23
N ILE A 187 9.85 13.56 6.36
CA ILE A 187 9.08 12.35 6.62
C ILE A 187 10.00 11.13 6.67
N LYS A 188 9.50 10.07 7.29
CA LYS A 188 10.16 8.79 7.24
C LYS A 188 9.93 8.14 5.87
N THR A 189 11.00 7.99 5.10
CA THR A 189 11.00 7.36 3.77
C THR A 189 11.30 5.86 3.84
N LEU A 190 11.13 5.17 2.70
CA LEU A 190 11.41 3.75 2.58
C LEU A 190 12.91 3.48 2.69
N HIS A 191 13.28 2.48 3.49
CA HIS A 191 14.66 2.08 3.69
C HIS A 191 14.79 0.56 3.93
N LYS A 192 15.93 -0.01 3.55
CA LYS A 192 16.22 -1.46 3.67
C LYS A 192 16.02 -2.02 5.06
N GLN A 193 16.14 -1.21 6.11
CA GLN A 193 15.95 -1.65 7.48
C GLN A 193 14.48 -1.88 7.87
N ASP A 194 13.52 -1.41 7.07
CA ASP A 194 12.09 -1.45 7.38
C ASP A 194 11.50 -2.87 7.35
N ALA A 195 12.08 -3.77 6.56
CA ALA A 195 11.64 -5.15 6.42
C ALA A 195 12.84 -6.12 6.43
N ASN A 196 12.57 -7.43 6.30
CA ASN A 196 13.61 -8.42 6.08
C ASN A 196 14.20 -8.30 4.67
N PHE A 197 13.36 -7.97 3.69
CA PHE A 197 13.80 -7.66 2.33
C PHE A 197 13.07 -6.44 1.78
N VAL A 198 13.79 -5.62 1.02
CA VAL A 198 13.24 -4.40 0.43
C VAL A 198 13.79 -4.29 -0.97
N ASP A 199 12.92 -4.29 -1.97
CA ASP A 199 13.29 -4.05 -3.35
C ASP A 199 12.55 -2.84 -3.91
N ILE A 200 13.29 -1.97 -4.59
CA ILE A 200 12.79 -0.71 -5.14
C ILE A 200 12.92 -0.76 -6.65
N TYR A 201 11.86 -0.40 -7.36
CA TYR A 201 11.82 -0.29 -8.81
C TYR A 201 11.71 1.19 -9.17
N HIS A 202 12.78 1.76 -9.71
CA HIS A 202 12.80 3.13 -10.19
C HIS A 202 12.35 3.19 -11.64
N THR A 203 11.41 4.07 -11.93
CA THR A 203 10.89 4.33 -13.28
C THR A 203 10.89 5.82 -13.64
N ASN A 204 10.85 6.72 -12.65
CA ASN A 204 10.84 8.18 -12.84
C ASN A 204 11.75 8.92 -11.85
N ARG A 205 12.94 8.36 -11.62
CA ARG A 205 13.95 8.84 -10.68
C ARG A 205 14.40 10.28 -10.98
N GLY A 206 14.40 11.12 -9.95
CA GLY A 206 14.88 12.50 -10.02
C GLY A 206 13.84 13.51 -10.51
N LEU A 207 12.67 13.05 -10.95
CA LEU A 207 11.52 13.91 -11.27
C LEU A 207 10.43 13.78 -10.21
N LEU A 208 9.68 12.68 -10.24
CA LEU A 208 8.69 12.35 -9.20
C LEU A 208 9.20 11.27 -8.25
N GLY A 209 10.01 10.32 -8.75
CA GLY A 209 10.63 9.27 -7.96
C GLY A 209 11.91 9.72 -7.26
N THR A 210 12.20 9.11 -6.12
CA THR A 210 13.40 9.36 -5.32
C THR A 210 14.66 8.89 -6.04
N THR A 211 15.77 9.59 -5.80
CA THR A 211 17.12 9.20 -6.24
C THR A 211 17.85 8.29 -5.26
N SER A 212 17.22 7.97 -4.13
CA SER A 212 17.84 7.20 -3.05
C SER A 212 17.84 5.69 -3.35
N ASP A 213 19.01 5.07 -3.25
CA ASP A 213 19.21 3.62 -3.36
C ASP A 213 18.95 2.95 -2.01
N ALA A 214 17.73 3.13 -1.50
CA ALA A 214 17.40 2.77 -0.13
C ALA A 214 17.03 1.29 0.05
N GLY A 215 16.87 0.51 -1.03
CA GLY A 215 16.54 -0.92 -0.99
C GLY A 215 17.73 -1.82 -0.68
N HIS A 216 17.43 -3.08 -0.37
CA HIS A 216 18.42 -4.17 -0.50
C HIS A 216 18.76 -4.42 -1.97
N VAL A 217 17.75 -4.29 -2.84
CA VAL A 217 17.87 -4.30 -4.29
C VAL A 217 17.22 -3.04 -4.84
N ASN A 218 17.89 -2.37 -5.77
CA ASN A 218 17.36 -1.21 -6.49
C ASN A 218 17.42 -1.54 -7.98
N VAL A 219 16.27 -1.58 -8.64
CA VAL A 219 16.09 -1.93 -10.04
C VAL A 219 15.78 -0.66 -10.82
N TYR A 220 16.53 -0.39 -11.88
CA TYR A 220 16.34 0.79 -12.73
C TYR A 220 15.74 0.36 -14.06
N VAL A 221 14.41 0.39 -14.14
CA VAL A 221 13.67 -0.04 -15.33
C VAL A 221 13.98 0.92 -16.47
N ASN A 222 14.52 0.42 -17.58
CA ASN A 222 14.97 1.24 -18.72
C ASN A 222 15.92 2.39 -18.31
N GLY A 223 16.79 2.16 -17.31
CA GLY A 223 17.69 3.19 -16.75
C GLY A 223 17.08 4.02 -15.60
N GLY A 224 15.79 3.84 -15.34
CA GLY A 224 15.08 4.28 -14.14
C GLY A 224 14.60 5.73 -14.13
N THR A 225 14.74 6.46 -15.24
CA THR A 225 14.38 7.89 -15.34
C THR A 225 13.29 8.17 -16.37
N SER A 226 13.33 7.49 -17.52
CA SER A 226 12.38 7.71 -18.62
C SER A 226 11.99 6.36 -19.23
N GLN A 227 10.68 6.13 -19.33
CA GLN A 227 10.13 4.86 -19.81
C GLN A 227 9.64 5.00 -21.26
N PRO A 228 9.96 4.03 -22.15
CA PRO A 228 9.44 4.01 -23.50
C PRO A 228 7.90 4.05 -23.52
N GLY A 229 7.31 4.93 -24.33
CA GLY A 229 5.85 5.07 -24.46
C GLY A 229 5.22 6.10 -23.51
N CYS A 230 5.92 6.56 -22.48
CA CYS A 230 5.48 7.70 -21.67
C CYS A 230 5.81 9.02 -22.40
N LEU A 231 4.82 9.91 -22.55
CA LEU A 231 5.06 11.28 -23.05
C LEU A 231 5.88 12.09 -22.01
N GLN A 232 6.57 13.14 -22.47
CA GLN A 232 7.47 13.93 -21.63
C GLN A 232 6.74 14.60 -20.45
N ALA A 233 7.25 14.32 -19.24
CA ALA A 233 6.94 14.88 -17.93
C ALA A 233 5.44 14.99 -17.57
N ASP A 234 4.84 13.87 -17.16
CA ASP A 234 3.69 13.93 -16.26
C ASP A 234 4.16 14.34 -14.85
N PHE A 235 3.87 15.57 -14.46
CA PHE A 235 4.17 16.08 -13.12
C PHE A 235 3.08 15.73 -12.08
N THR A 236 2.00 15.09 -12.51
CA THR A 236 0.89 14.67 -11.66
C THR A 236 1.02 13.22 -11.21
N GLY A 237 1.74 12.39 -11.96
CA GLY A 237 1.92 10.96 -11.67
C GLY A 237 0.65 10.14 -11.88
N LEU A 238 -0.21 10.58 -12.82
CA LEU A 238 -1.53 10.01 -13.10
C LEU A 238 -1.60 9.22 -14.41
N MET A 239 -0.53 9.20 -15.23
CA MET A 239 -0.41 8.40 -16.45
C MET A 239 0.30 7.05 -16.23
#